data_AF-A0A955KFG8-F1
#
_entry.id   AF-A0A955KFG8-F1
#
_cell.length_a   1.000
_cell.length_b   1.000
_cell.length_c   1.000
_cell.angle_alpha   90.00
_cell.angle_beta   90.00
_cell.angle_gamma   90.00
#
_symmetry.space_group_name_H-M   'P 1'
#
loop_
_entity.id
_entity.type
_entity.pdbx_description
1 polymer ?
#
loop_
_entity_poly.entity_id
_entity_poly.type
_entity_poly.pdbx_seq_one_letter_code
_entity_poly.pdbx_strand_id
1 'polypeptide(L)'
;MENQTAKHFALQLGSLGSLYLSLSFLLVLIFGIINLAFPDAAAGAWEAESAAGSVRIGIAIVVVFFPTYIYLTRIVNQNRRQNSDNHYLSLTKWLIYLSLVVGGAVLLGDLVAVMISFLEGDITQRFVLKALAVLVVIGGAFYYYAKDAKGYWVQNEKQSIIFATLMSVIVLTSVIVGFMQIPTPTEYRSQKLDQTQLNDLQSIQWRIEEHIATNGNLPENLEALYQNQSQVLPTAPENRDEYSYEVTETGFELCATFSKSSEQDSYYSRPYTKEFETPTIINPDNWNYAEGRYCFERVVK
;
A
#
# COMPACT_ATOMS: atom_id res chain seq x y z
N MET A 1 -3.60 2.23 47.45
CA MET A 1 -2.84 1.15 46.79
C MET A 1 -3.49 0.73 45.47
N GLU A 2 -4.81 0.49 45.42
CA GLU A 2 -5.56 0.11 44.20
C GLU A 2 -5.35 1.01 42.98
N ASN A 3 -5.36 2.33 43.18
CA ASN A 3 -5.21 3.31 42.10
C ASN A 3 -3.81 3.29 41.45
N GLN A 4 -2.77 2.84 42.18
CA GLN A 4 -1.43 2.70 41.62
C GLN A 4 -1.30 1.42 40.79
N THR A 5 -1.87 0.30 41.25
CA THR A 5 -1.87 -0.97 40.52
C THR A 5 -2.56 -0.86 39.16
N ALA A 6 -3.72 -0.19 39.10
CA ALA A 6 -4.48 0.00 37.86
C ALA A 6 -3.71 0.85 36.83
N LYS A 7 -3.12 1.98 37.27
CA LYS A 7 -2.28 2.83 36.41
C LYS A 7 -1.09 2.07 35.83
N HIS A 8 -0.42 1.28 36.66
CA HIS A 8 0.75 0.50 36.27
C HIS A 8 0.42 -0.63 35.29
N PHE A 9 -0.71 -1.31 35.50
CA PHE A 9 -1.22 -2.30 34.56
C PHE A 9 -1.58 -1.66 33.21
N ALA A 10 -2.28 -0.52 33.21
CA ALA A 10 -2.65 0.19 32.00
C ALA A 10 -1.42 0.65 31.20
N LEU A 11 -0.36 1.13 31.87
CA LEU A 11 0.90 1.49 31.23
C LEU A 11 1.59 0.29 30.57
N GLN A 12 1.65 -0.85 31.27
CA GLN A 12 2.23 -2.07 30.72
C GLN A 12 1.43 -2.57 29.51
N LEU A 13 0.11 -2.62 29.63
CA LEU A 13 -0.79 -3.06 28.57
C LEU A 13 -0.69 -2.14 27.34
N GLY A 14 -0.70 -0.82 27.56
CA GLY A 14 -0.52 0.17 26.49
C GLY A 14 0.83 0.04 25.80
N SER A 15 1.90 -0.25 26.54
CA SER A 15 3.23 -0.50 25.96
C SER A 15 3.23 -1.75 25.08
N LEU A 16 2.65 -2.86 25.54
CA LEU A 16 2.57 -4.11 24.76
C LEU A 16 1.65 -3.98 23.55
N GLY A 17 0.52 -3.29 23.69
CA GLY A 17 -0.36 -2.99 22.55
C GLY A 17 0.34 -2.16 21.48
N SER A 18 1.10 -1.12 21.90
CA SER A 18 1.89 -0.31 20.99
C SER A 18 3.01 -1.10 20.32
N LEU A 19 3.66 -2.01 21.06
CA LEU A 19 4.64 -2.94 20.51
C LEU A 19 4.02 -3.83 19.44
N TYR A 20 2.91 -4.50 19.74
CA TYR A 20 2.31 -5.46 18.81
C TYR A 20 1.83 -4.81 17.53
N LEU A 21 1.25 -3.61 17.63
CA LEU A 21 0.92 -2.81 16.45
C LEU A 21 2.18 -2.44 15.68
N SER A 22 3.22 -1.96 16.37
CA SER A 22 4.48 -1.61 15.71
C SER A 22 5.14 -2.81 15.02
N LEU A 23 5.20 -3.99 15.65
CA LEU A 23 5.83 -5.17 15.06
C LEU A 23 5.05 -5.69 13.86
N SER A 24 3.72 -5.80 13.99
CA SER A 24 2.84 -6.27 12.92
C SER A 24 2.94 -5.36 11.70
N PHE A 25 2.84 -4.04 11.90
CA PHE A 25 2.88 -3.09 10.78
C PHE A 25 4.28 -2.81 10.25
N LEU A 26 5.34 -3.06 11.04
CA LEU A 26 6.70 -3.10 10.51
C LEU A 26 6.90 -4.28 9.56
N LEU A 27 6.34 -5.45 9.88
CA LEU A 27 6.36 -6.59 8.96
C LEU A 27 5.53 -6.31 7.70
N VAL A 28 4.33 -5.72 7.83
CA VAL A 28 3.52 -5.28 6.68
C VAL A 28 4.30 -4.32 5.79
N LEU A 29 5.00 -3.34 6.39
CA LEU A 29 5.86 -2.40 5.68
C LEU A 29 6.98 -3.12 4.92
N ILE A 30 7.76 -3.96 5.60
CA ILE A 30 8.87 -4.69 4.99
C ILE A 30 8.37 -5.63 3.89
N PHE A 31 7.23 -6.29 4.08
CA PHE A 31 6.65 -7.18 3.08
C PHE A 31 6.17 -6.42 1.84
N GLY A 32 5.56 -5.25 2.04
CA GLY A 32 5.19 -4.34 0.96
C GLY A 32 6.42 -3.89 0.16
N ILE A 33 7.51 -3.51 0.84
CA ILE A 33 8.79 -3.16 0.21
C ILE A 33 9.34 -4.33 -0.61
N ILE A 34 9.36 -5.55 -0.05
CA ILE A 34 9.84 -6.75 -0.75
C ILE A 34 9.00 -7.04 -1.99
N ASN A 35 7.68 -6.92 -1.91
CA ASN A 35 6.79 -7.15 -3.05
C ASN A 35 7.02 -6.12 -4.18
N LEU A 36 7.25 -4.86 -3.84
CA LEU A 36 7.55 -3.80 -4.83
C LEU A 36 8.94 -3.95 -5.44
N ALA A 37 9.95 -4.32 -4.63
CA ALA A 37 11.33 -4.46 -5.09
C ALA A 37 11.55 -5.70 -5.98
N PHE A 38 10.71 -6.73 -5.82
CA PHE A 38 10.80 -7.97 -6.57
C PHE A 38 9.41 -8.29 -7.15
N PRO A 39 8.90 -7.62 -8.19
CA PRO A 39 7.56 -7.87 -8.74
C PRO A 39 7.44 -9.28 -9.35
N ASP A 40 6.23 -9.84 -9.40
CA ASP A 40 5.99 -11.17 -9.99
C ASP A 40 5.78 -11.03 -11.49
N ALA A 41 6.37 -11.92 -12.27
CA ALA A 41 6.13 -11.93 -13.70
C ALA A 41 4.67 -12.27 -14.04
N ALA A 42 3.98 -12.99 -13.15
CA ALA A 42 2.57 -13.31 -13.28
C ALA A 42 1.63 -12.31 -12.57
N ALA A 43 2.16 -11.30 -11.87
CA ALA A 43 1.36 -10.38 -11.07
C ALA A 43 0.65 -9.33 -11.93
N GLY A 44 -0.62 -9.08 -11.62
CA GLY A 44 -1.37 -7.97 -12.22
C GLY A 44 -1.04 -6.62 -11.57
N ALA A 45 -1.46 -5.53 -12.24
CA ALA A 45 -1.27 -4.16 -11.72
C ALA A 45 -1.86 -3.92 -10.33
N TRP A 46 -2.91 -4.68 -9.95
CA TRP A 46 -3.55 -4.61 -8.64
C TRP A 46 -2.64 -5.07 -7.48
N GLU A 47 -1.71 -5.99 -7.72
CA GLU A 47 -0.78 -6.48 -6.69
C GLU A 47 0.23 -5.40 -6.31
N ALA A 48 0.74 -4.66 -7.30
CA ALA A 48 1.65 -3.55 -7.06
C ALA A 48 0.98 -2.44 -6.24
N GLU A 49 -0.27 -2.09 -6.56
CA GLU A 49 -1.03 -1.10 -5.79
C GLU A 49 -1.35 -1.62 -4.38
N SER A 50 -1.66 -2.91 -4.21
CA SER A 50 -1.86 -3.53 -2.89
C SER A 50 -0.59 -3.50 -2.03
N ALA A 51 0.57 -3.77 -2.64
CA ALA A 51 1.86 -3.68 -1.98
C ALA A 51 2.19 -2.22 -1.60
N ALA A 52 1.94 -1.26 -2.49
CA ALA A 52 2.09 0.17 -2.20
C ALA A 52 1.15 0.63 -1.07
N GLY A 53 -0.10 0.16 -1.05
CA GLY A 53 -1.04 0.39 0.05
C GLY A 53 -0.55 -0.16 1.38
N SER A 54 0.04 -1.37 1.37
CA SER A 54 0.68 -2.00 2.54
C SER A 54 1.85 -1.16 3.08
N VAL A 55 2.70 -0.62 2.19
CA VAL A 55 3.77 0.29 2.58
C VAL A 55 3.22 1.55 3.24
N ARG A 56 2.19 2.19 2.66
CA ARG A 56 1.58 3.41 3.21
C ARG A 56 1.00 3.22 4.61
N ILE A 57 0.20 2.17 4.81
CA ILE A 57 -0.40 1.88 6.13
C ILE A 57 0.67 1.46 7.15
N GLY A 58 1.67 0.69 6.70
CA GLY A 58 2.82 0.29 7.51
C GLY A 58 3.59 1.49 8.06
N ILE A 59 3.96 2.44 7.17
CA ILE A 59 4.61 3.70 7.56
C ILE A 59 3.75 4.47 8.57
N ALA A 60 2.46 4.68 8.26
CA ALA A 60 1.57 5.48 9.10
C ALA A 60 1.48 4.95 10.54
N ILE A 61 1.33 3.63 10.70
CA ILE A 61 1.22 3.03 12.03
C ILE A 61 2.57 2.97 12.74
N VAL A 62 3.64 2.60 12.05
CA VAL A 62 4.98 2.48 12.67
C VAL A 62 5.47 3.84 13.17
N VAL A 63 5.31 4.91 12.38
CA VAL A 63 5.73 6.27 12.77
C VAL A 63 5.01 6.77 14.03
N VAL A 64 3.78 6.32 14.28
CA VAL A 64 3.00 6.72 15.46
C VAL A 64 3.25 5.79 16.65
N PHE A 65 3.12 4.48 16.45
CA PHE A 65 3.12 3.50 17.54
C PHE A 65 4.51 3.11 18.01
N PHE A 66 5.54 3.13 17.14
CA PHE A 66 6.90 2.78 17.57
C PHE A 66 7.49 3.81 18.56
N PRO A 67 7.42 5.14 18.31
CA PRO A 67 7.85 6.12 19.32
C PRO A 67 7.02 6.05 20.61
N THR A 68 5.71 5.81 20.48
CA THR A 68 4.81 5.61 21.62
C THR A 68 5.26 4.42 22.47
N TYR A 69 5.62 3.30 21.83
CA TYR A 69 6.16 2.13 22.50
C TYR A 69 7.46 2.43 23.29
N ILE A 70 8.43 3.10 22.65
CA ILE A 70 9.68 3.49 23.31
C ILE A 70 9.40 4.37 24.53
N TYR A 71 8.53 5.36 24.38
CA TYR A 71 8.16 6.28 25.44
C TYR A 71 7.50 5.57 26.64
N LEU A 72 6.47 4.74 26.38
CA LEU A 72 5.77 4.00 27.43
C LEU A 72 6.70 3.00 28.13
N THR A 73 7.52 2.27 27.36
CA THR A 73 8.49 1.30 27.92
C THR A 73 9.54 2.00 28.77
N ARG A 74 9.98 3.21 28.39
CA ARG A 74 10.89 4.02 29.21
C ARG A 74 10.26 4.38 30.55
N ILE A 75 9.00 4.82 30.58
CA ILE A 75 8.27 5.13 31.81
C ILE A 75 8.13 3.88 32.69
N VAL A 76 7.75 2.74 32.10
CA VAL A 76 7.63 1.46 32.80
C VAL A 76 8.96 1.07 33.45
N ASN A 77 10.06 1.12 32.70
CA ASN A 77 11.38 0.74 33.22
C ASN A 77 11.90 1.71 34.28
N GLN A 78 11.62 3.01 34.16
CA GLN A 78 11.94 4.00 35.20
C GLN A 78 11.18 3.73 36.51
N ASN A 79 9.88 3.46 36.43
CA ASN A 79 9.06 3.13 37.60
C ASN A 79 9.55 1.84 38.29
N ARG A 80 9.95 0.81 37.52
CA ARG A 80 10.52 -0.44 38.05
C ARG A 80 11.86 -0.25 38.76
N ARG A 81 12.64 0.78 38.42
CA ARG A 81 13.91 1.10 39.09
C ARG A 81 13.72 1.87 40.39
N GLN A 82 12.69 2.70 40.48
CA GLN A 82 12.44 3.58 41.63
C GLN A 82 11.61 2.90 42.72
N ASN A 83 10.72 1.97 42.37
CA ASN A 83 9.81 1.32 43.30
C ASN A 83 10.11 -0.18 43.43
N SER A 84 10.40 -0.64 44.65
CA SER A 84 10.60 -2.06 44.99
C SER A 84 9.30 -2.81 45.32
N ASP A 85 8.18 -2.40 44.73
CA ASP A 85 6.87 -2.91 45.13
C ASP A 85 6.59 -4.28 44.48
N ASN A 86 6.46 -5.32 45.31
CA ASN A 86 6.53 -6.73 44.87
C ASN A 86 5.31 -7.17 44.05
N HIS A 87 4.13 -6.57 44.30
CA HIS A 87 2.89 -6.91 43.59
C HIS A 87 2.87 -6.37 42.14
N TYR A 88 3.41 -5.17 41.92
CA TYR A 88 3.56 -4.58 40.58
C TYR A 88 4.41 -5.46 39.66
N LEU A 89 5.46 -6.08 40.21
CA LEU A 89 6.38 -6.95 39.50
C LEU A 89 5.74 -8.27 39.06
N SER A 90 4.74 -8.79 39.78
CA SER A 90 4.12 -10.08 39.46
C SER A 90 3.22 -10.00 38.23
N LEU A 91 2.31 -9.01 38.18
CA LEU A 91 1.34 -8.86 37.10
C LEU A 91 1.98 -8.45 35.77
N THR A 92 2.99 -7.57 35.83
CA THR A 92 3.76 -7.14 34.64
C THR A 92 4.63 -8.27 34.09
N LYS A 93 5.24 -9.10 34.95
CA LYS A 93 5.98 -10.29 34.51
C LYS A 93 5.08 -11.28 33.77
N TRP A 94 3.85 -11.51 34.24
CA TRP A 94 2.94 -12.42 33.56
C TRP A 94 2.64 -12.00 32.12
N LEU A 95 2.38 -10.71 31.89
CA LEU A 95 2.16 -10.17 30.54
C LEU A 95 3.39 -10.33 29.64
N ILE A 96 4.60 -10.17 30.18
CA ILE A 96 5.85 -10.41 29.45
C ILE A 96 5.96 -11.89 29.06
N TYR A 97 5.69 -12.81 29.98
CA TYR A 97 5.74 -14.25 29.69
C TYR A 97 4.71 -14.66 28.64
N LEU A 98 3.48 -14.13 28.70
CA LEU A 98 2.48 -14.34 27.67
C LEU A 98 2.99 -13.86 26.31
N SER A 99 3.60 -12.67 26.26
CA SER A 99 4.18 -12.11 25.04
C SER A 99 5.31 -12.98 24.48
N LEU A 100 6.13 -13.59 25.34
CA LEU A 100 7.17 -14.53 24.95
C LEU A 100 6.59 -15.82 24.37
N VAL A 101 5.50 -16.36 24.93
CA VAL A 101 4.83 -17.52 24.36
C VAL A 101 4.30 -17.21 22.97
N VAL A 102 3.64 -16.06 22.79
CA VAL A 102 3.14 -15.63 21.47
C VAL A 102 4.28 -15.45 20.48
N GLY A 103 5.34 -14.72 20.86
CA GLY A 103 6.50 -14.52 19.99
C GLY A 103 7.22 -15.83 19.62
N GLY A 104 7.35 -16.75 20.58
CA GLY A 104 7.90 -18.08 20.32
C GLY A 104 7.04 -18.91 19.36
N ALA A 105 5.72 -18.86 19.51
CA ALA A 105 4.80 -19.53 18.59
C ALA A 105 4.88 -18.95 17.17
N VAL A 106 5.02 -17.62 17.03
CA VAL A 106 5.21 -16.96 15.73
C VAL A 106 6.51 -17.42 15.08
N LEU A 107 7.63 -17.46 15.81
CA LEU A 107 8.93 -17.91 15.27
C LEU A 107 8.92 -19.39 14.87
N LEU A 108 8.27 -20.25 15.65
CA LEU A 108 8.11 -21.66 15.29
C LEU A 108 7.20 -21.83 14.06
N GLY A 109 6.12 -21.06 13.97
CA GLY A 109 5.24 -21.05 12.81
C GLY A 109 5.97 -20.58 11.54
N ASP A 110 6.79 -19.54 11.65
CA ASP A 110 7.64 -19.06 10.55
C ASP A 110 8.64 -20.13 10.09
N LEU A 111 9.28 -20.85 11.02
CA LEU A 111 10.15 -21.98 10.70
C LEU A 111 9.40 -23.11 9.99
N VAL A 112 8.17 -23.41 10.41
CA VAL A 112 7.32 -24.41 9.74
C VAL A 112 6.99 -23.97 8.31
N ALA A 113 6.63 -22.70 8.10
CA ALA A 113 6.37 -22.17 6.76
C ALA A 113 7.61 -22.30 5.85
N VAL A 114 8.81 -22.02 6.38
CA VAL A 114 10.08 -22.22 5.66
C VAL A 114 10.31 -23.68 5.30
N MET A 115 10.03 -24.59 6.22
CA MET A 115 10.16 -26.02 5.95
C MET A 115 9.19 -26.50 4.88
N ILE A 116 7.92 -26.05 4.90
CA ILE A 116 6.92 -26.41 3.89
C ILE A 116 7.38 -25.93 2.50
N SER A 117 7.73 -24.65 2.37
CA SER A 117 8.22 -24.09 1.11
C SER A 117 9.51 -24.78 0.61
N PHE A 118 10.41 -25.16 1.52
CA PHE A 118 11.60 -25.95 1.18
C PHE A 118 11.26 -27.34 0.64
N LEU A 119 10.31 -28.04 1.27
CA LEU A 119 9.91 -29.39 0.88
C LEU A 119 9.12 -29.41 -0.44
N GLU A 120 8.38 -28.35 -0.73
CA GLU A 120 7.65 -28.15 -1.99
C GLU A 120 8.59 -27.73 -3.13
N GLY A 121 9.80 -27.25 -2.82
CA GLY A 121 10.75 -26.73 -3.80
C GLY A 121 10.44 -25.29 -4.25
N ASP A 122 9.48 -24.62 -3.60
CA ASP A 122 8.94 -23.32 -3.96
C ASP A 122 9.61 -22.14 -3.21
N ILE A 123 10.90 -22.28 -2.88
CA ILE A 123 11.65 -21.19 -2.23
C ILE A 123 11.86 -20.06 -3.23
N THR A 124 11.01 -19.05 -3.15
CA THR A 124 11.18 -17.80 -3.88
C THR A 124 12.08 -16.83 -3.11
N GLN A 125 12.76 -15.93 -3.83
CA GLN A 125 13.57 -14.88 -3.19
C GLN A 125 12.73 -14.01 -2.24
N ARG A 126 11.47 -13.70 -2.59
CA ARG A 126 10.54 -12.97 -1.71
C ARG A 126 10.29 -13.72 -0.41
N PHE A 127 10.04 -15.03 -0.51
CA PHE A 127 9.75 -15.86 0.64
C PHE A 127 10.91 -15.82 1.65
N VAL A 128 12.15 -16.01 1.18
CA VAL A 128 13.35 -15.96 2.03
C VAL A 128 13.49 -14.61 2.72
N LEU A 129 13.31 -13.50 2.00
CA LEU A 129 13.42 -12.17 2.57
C LEU A 129 12.33 -11.89 3.62
N LYS A 130 11.09 -12.37 3.38
CA LYS A 130 9.98 -12.23 4.32
C LYS A 130 10.19 -13.06 5.59
N ALA A 131 10.61 -14.31 5.46
CA ALA A 131 10.95 -15.16 6.60
C ALA A 131 12.10 -14.56 7.42
N LEU A 132 13.15 -14.07 6.76
CA LEU A 132 14.25 -13.37 7.45
C LEU A 132 13.75 -12.13 8.19
N ALA A 133 12.85 -11.35 7.59
CA ALA A 133 12.25 -10.19 8.24
C ALA A 133 11.46 -10.57 9.50
N VAL A 134 10.67 -11.65 9.46
CA VAL A 134 9.96 -12.17 10.64
C VAL A 134 10.97 -12.58 11.72
N LEU A 135 11.99 -13.35 11.35
CA LEU A 135 13.03 -13.79 12.28
C LEU A 135 13.76 -12.62 12.95
N VAL A 136 14.15 -11.59 12.18
CA VAL A 136 14.84 -10.42 12.72
C VAL A 136 13.93 -9.56 13.61
N VAL A 137 12.72 -9.26 13.15
CA VAL A 137 11.79 -8.36 13.86
C VAL A 137 11.22 -9.03 15.12
N ILE A 138 10.65 -10.23 14.97
CA ILE A 138 10.06 -10.97 16.09
C ILE A 138 11.15 -11.55 16.99
N GLY A 139 12.25 -12.05 16.43
CA GLY A 139 13.39 -12.53 17.21
C GLY A 139 14.06 -11.43 18.03
N GLY A 140 14.20 -10.23 17.47
CA GLY A 140 14.69 -9.05 18.21
C GLY A 140 13.78 -8.68 19.38
N ALA A 141 12.47 -8.62 19.15
CA ALA A 141 11.49 -8.37 20.21
C ALA A 141 11.51 -9.48 21.28
N PHE A 142 11.51 -10.74 20.86
CA PHE A 142 11.60 -11.90 21.75
C PHE A 142 12.87 -11.84 22.61
N TYR A 143 14.03 -11.54 22.01
CA TYR A 143 15.29 -11.39 22.74
C TYR A 143 15.21 -10.27 23.79
N TYR A 144 14.66 -9.12 23.42
CA TYR A 144 14.47 -8.00 24.35
C TYR A 144 13.61 -8.41 25.55
N TYR A 145 12.44 -9.01 25.32
CA TYR A 145 11.53 -9.42 26.39
C TYR A 145 12.04 -10.61 27.20
N ALA A 146 12.83 -11.51 26.61
CA ALA A 146 13.45 -12.61 27.34
C ALA A 146 14.52 -12.11 28.32
N LYS A 147 15.26 -11.05 27.95
CA LYS A 147 16.16 -10.34 28.85
C LYS A 147 15.40 -9.52 29.89
N ASP A 148 14.28 -8.92 29.51
CA ASP A 148 13.44 -8.13 30.43
C ASP A 148 12.79 -8.98 31.51
N ALA A 149 12.32 -10.18 31.16
CA ALA A 149 11.77 -11.16 32.10
C ALA A 149 12.78 -11.56 33.20
N LYS A 150 14.08 -11.58 32.84
CA LYS A 150 15.21 -11.83 33.76
C LYS A 150 15.64 -10.58 34.54
N GLY A 151 15.01 -9.43 34.33
CA GLY A 151 15.35 -8.16 34.98
C GLY A 151 16.66 -7.52 34.47
N TYR A 152 17.20 -7.98 33.34
CA TYR A 152 18.52 -7.56 32.85
C TYR A 152 18.59 -6.05 32.57
N TRP A 153 17.54 -5.47 31.98
CA TRP A 153 17.48 -4.05 31.60
C TRP A 153 17.28 -3.10 32.78
N VAL A 154 16.80 -3.60 33.91
CA VAL A 154 16.70 -2.83 35.16
C VAL A 154 18.12 -2.51 35.67
N GLN A 155 19.03 -3.49 35.62
CA GLN A 155 20.42 -3.35 36.05
C GLN A 155 21.32 -2.72 34.98
N ASN A 156 21.05 -2.97 33.69
CA ASN A 156 21.91 -2.57 32.57
C ASN A 156 21.23 -1.50 31.70
N GLU A 157 21.03 -0.30 32.23
CA GLU A 157 20.36 0.79 31.52
C GLU A 157 21.02 1.12 30.17
N LYS A 158 22.35 1.28 30.15
CA LYS A 158 23.08 1.64 28.92
C LYS A 158 22.86 0.62 27.80
N GLN A 159 22.84 -0.67 28.14
CA GLN A 159 22.59 -1.74 27.17
C GLN A 159 21.16 -1.69 26.62
N SER A 160 20.18 -1.33 27.46
CA SER A 160 18.79 -1.16 26.99
C SER A 160 18.65 0.00 25.99
N ILE A 161 19.39 1.09 26.18
CA ILE A 161 19.39 2.25 25.28
C ILE A 161 20.08 1.92 23.95
N ILE A 162 21.20 1.19 23.99
CA ILE A 162 21.89 0.74 22.77
C ILE A 162 20.95 -0.14 21.94
N PHE A 163 20.27 -1.10 22.58
CA PHE A 163 19.31 -1.97 21.90
C PHE A 163 18.15 -1.17 21.29
N ALA A 164 17.57 -0.23 22.05
CA ALA A 164 16.51 0.65 21.55
C ALA A 164 16.97 1.51 20.37
N THR A 165 18.22 1.99 20.40
CA THR A 165 18.81 2.78 19.30
C THR A 165 18.97 1.93 18.05
N LEU A 166 19.50 0.71 18.18
CA LEU A 166 19.64 -0.22 17.06
C LEU A 166 18.28 -0.53 16.41
N MET A 167 17.26 -0.84 17.21
CA MET A 167 15.91 -1.10 16.68
C MET A 167 15.30 0.16 16.04
N SER A 168 15.56 1.34 16.60
CA SER A 168 15.09 2.61 16.03
C SER A 168 15.73 2.88 14.66
N VAL A 169 17.01 2.56 14.49
CA VAL A 169 17.69 2.67 13.19
C VAL A 169 17.08 1.70 12.17
N ILE A 170 16.77 0.46 12.55
CA ILE A 170 16.10 -0.51 11.65
C ILE A 170 14.73 0.02 11.21
N VAL A 171 13.94 0.53 12.16
CA VAL A 171 12.62 1.11 11.87
C VAL A 171 12.73 2.33 10.96
N LEU A 172 13.61 3.28 11.29
CA LEU A 172 13.83 4.48 10.49
C LEU A 172 14.29 4.15 9.06
N THR A 173 15.21 3.19 8.92
CA THR A 173 15.68 2.71 7.61
C THR A 173 14.53 2.10 6.82
N SER A 174 13.69 1.27 7.45
CA SER A 174 12.53 0.66 6.80
C SER A 174 11.52 1.71 6.32
N VAL A 175 11.29 2.77 7.12
CA VAL A 175 10.42 3.88 6.74
C VAL A 175 11.00 4.68 5.56
N ILE A 176 12.30 4.99 5.59
CA ILE A 176 12.98 5.71 4.50
C ILE A 176 12.91 4.91 3.20
N VAL A 177 13.27 3.62 3.25
CA VAL A 177 13.18 2.74 2.07
C VAL A 177 11.74 2.62 1.58
N GLY A 178 10.77 2.55 2.50
CA GLY A 178 9.34 2.55 2.17
C GLY A 178 8.94 3.79 1.36
N PHE A 179 9.34 4.99 1.81
CA PHE A 179 9.08 6.23 1.07
C PHE A 179 9.74 6.29 -0.29
N MET A 180 10.91 5.67 -0.46
CA MET A 180 11.59 5.61 -1.76
C MET A 180 10.90 4.69 -2.77
N GLN A 181 10.09 3.73 -2.31
CA GLN A 181 9.41 2.75 -3.17
C GLN A 181 7.99 3.15 -3.59
N ILE A 182 7.40 4.17 -2.95
CA ILE A 182 6.03 4.61 -3.26
C ILE A 182 6.03 6.00 -3.92
N PRO A 183 5.06 6.28 -4.81
CA PRO A 183 4.86 7.62 -5.33
C PRO A 183 4.56 8.62 -4.22
N THR A 184 5.00 9.85 -4.40
CA THR A 184 4.70 10.95 -3.47
C THR A 184 3.19 11.28 -3.48
N PRO A 185 2.66 11.94 -2.43
CA PRO A 185 1.23 12.30 -2.38
C PRO A 185 0.77 13.16 -3.56
N THR A 186 1.63 14.05 -4.07
CA THR A 186 1.36 14.89 -5.24
C THR A 186 1.29 14.06 -6.52
N GLU A 187 2.21 13.11 -6.69
CA GLU A 187 2.19 12.20 -7.84
C GLU A 187 0.97 11.29 -7.82
N TYR A 188 0.64 10.71 -6.66
CA TYR A 188 -0.54 9.85 -6.54
C TYR A 188 -1.85 10.61 -6.81
N ARG A 189 -1.92 11.90 -6.44
CA ARG A 189 -3.04 12.77 -6.82
C ARG A 189 -3.09 12.96 -8.34
N SER A 190 -1.96 13.28 -8.98
CA SER A 190 -1.92 13.45 -10.44
C SER A 190 -2.34 12.17 -11.19
N GLN A 191 -1.91 10.99 -10.73
CA GLN A 191 -2.33 9.71 -11.30
C GLN A 191 -3.84 9.46 -11.17
N LYS A 192 -4.43 9.80 -10.01
CA LYS A 192 -5.89 9.70 -9.83
C LYS A 192 -6.64 10.63 -10.78
N LEU A 193 -6.16 11.86 -10.92
CA LEU A 193 -6.76 12.83 -11.82
C LEU A 193 -6.60 12.36 -13.28
N ASP A 194 -5.48 11.74 -13.66
CA ASP A 194 -5.29 11.14 -15.00
C ASP A 194 -6.26 9.97 -15.24
N GLN A 195 -6.44 9.11 -14.23
CA GLN A 195 -7.42 8.02 -14.27
C GLN A 195 -8.86 8.54 -14.42
N THR A 196 -9.21 9.64 -13.75
CA THR A 196 -10.52 10.30 -13.93
C THR A 196 -10.71 10.75 -15.36
N GLN A 197 -9.73 11.44 -15.95
CA GLN A 197 -9.82 11.86 -17.36
C GLN A 197 -9.99 10.66 -18.31
N LEU A 198 -9.24 9.58 -18.07
CA LEU A 198 -9.34 8.38 -18.89
C LEU A 198 -10.74 7.74 -18.79
N ASN A 199 -11.31 7.66 -17.58
CA ASN A 199 -12.67 7.16 -17.39
C ASN A 199 -13.72 8.07 -18.06
N ASP A 200 -13.52 9.39 -18.01
CA ASP A 200 -14.40 10.36 -18.66
C ASP A 200 -14.35 10.22 -20.18
N LEU A 201 -13.15 10.11 -20.77
CA LEU A 201 -12.97 9.90 -22.21
C LEU A 201 -13.55 8.56 -22.68
N GLN A 202 -13.38 7.48 -21.90
CA GLN A 202 -14.02 6.19 -22.16
C GLN A 202 -15.54 6.31 -22.14
N SER A 203 -16.09 7.07 -21.20
CA SER A 203 -17.53 7.33 -21.15
C SER A 203 -18.03 8.16 -22.34
N ILE A 204 -17.25 9.15 -22.78
CA ILE A 204 -17.55 9.96 -23.98
C ILE A 204 -17.51 9.07 -25.23
N GLN A 205 -16.48 8.25 -25.40
CA GLN A 205 -16.37 7.32 -26.53
C GLN A 205 -17.56 6.37 -26.59
N TRP A 206 -17.96 5.78 -25.47
CA TRP A 206 -19.11 4.88 -25.41
C TRP A 206 -20.41 5.53 -25.90
N ARG A 207 -20.60 6.83 -25.63
CA ARG A 207 -21.75 7.60 -26.16
C ARG A 207 -21.65 7.89 -27.65
N ILE A 208 -20.44 8.16 -28.14
CA ILE A 208 -20.20 8.32 -29.57
C ILE A 208 -20.56 7.01 -30.28
N GLU A 209 -20.13 5.86 -29.74
CA GLU A 209 -20.49 4.53 -30.25
C GLU A 209 -22.02 4.31 -30.27
N GLU A 210 -22.73 4.65 -29.19
CA GLU A 210 -24.20 4.56 -29.12
C GLU A 210 -24.88 5.47 -30.16
N HIS A 211 -24.38 6.69 -30.34
CA HIS A 211 -24.89 7.64 -31.33
C HIS A 211 -24.68 7.13 -32.76
N ILE A 212 -23.49 6.60 -33.09
CA ILE A 212 -23.21 6.01 -34.40
C ILE A 212 -24.11 4.80 -34.65
N ALA A 213 -24.29 3.92 -33.66
CA ALA A 213 -25.13 2.73 -33.80
C ALA A 213 -26.61 3.09 -34.05
N THR A 214 -27.09 4.21 -33.51
CA THR A 214 -28.49 4.63 -33.64
C THR A 214 -28.75 5.49 -34.88
N ASN A 215 -27.83 6.41 -35.21
CA ASN A 215 -28.01 7.44 -36.24
C ASN A 215 -27.21 7.16 -37.53
N GLY A 216 -26.21 6.28 -37.48
CA GLY A 216 -25.35 5.93 -38.61
C GLY A 216 -24.31 6.98 -38.99
N ASN A 217 -24.12 8.03 -38.18
CA ASN A 217 -23.15 9.11 -38.42
C ASN A 217 -22.43 9.54 -37.13
N LEU A 218 -21.36 10.33 -37.26
CA LEU A 218 -20.67 10.95 -36.14
C LEU A 218 -21.46 12.16 -35.60
N PRO A 219 -21.41 12.43 -34.28
CA PRO A 219 -22.01 13.63 -33.71
C PRO A 219 -21.28 14.90 -34.17
N GLU A 220 -22.00 16.01 -34.33
CA GLU A 220 -21.39 17.30 -34.74
C GLU A 220 -20.48 17.90 -33.65
N ASN A 221 -20.83 17.69 -32.39
CA ASN A 221 -20.07 18.14 -31.22
C ASN A 221 -20.43 17.29 -30.00
N LEU A 222 -19.64 17.41 -28.93
CA LEU A 222 -19.90 16.68 -27.69
C LEU A 222 -21.23 17.09 -27.04
N GLU A 223 -21.63 18.36 -27.14
CA GLU A 223 -22.86 18.85 -26.51
C GLU A 223 -24.10 18.12 -27.05
N ALA A 224 -24.15 17.83 -28.36
CA ALA A 224 -25.23 17.10 -29.01
C ALA A 224 -25.50 15.72 -28.38
N LEU A 225 -24.48 15.08 -27.81
CA LEU A 225 -24.59 13.77 -27.14
C LEU A 225 -25.31 13.84 -25.78
N TYR A 226 -25.45 15.03 -25.18
CA TYR A 226 -25.96 15.22 -23.82
C TYR A 226 -27.24 16.07 -23.74
N GLN A 227 -27.77 16.55 -24.86
CA GLN A 227 -28.95 17.44 -24.90
C GLN A 227 -30.25 16.81 -24.36
N ASN A 228 -30.40 15.47 -24.42
CA ASN A 228 -31.67 14.78 -24.15
C ASN A 228 -31.62 13.81 -22.95
N GLN A 229 -30.62 13.91 -22.06
CA GLN A 229 -30.41 12.90 -21.01
C GLN A 229 -30.19 13.49 -19.61
N SER A 230 -30.45 12.66 -18.58
CA SER A 230 -30.17 12.94 -17.16
C SER A 230 -28.68 12.98 -16.80
N GLN A 231 -27.79 12.77 -17.77
CA GLN A 231 -26.34 12.74 -17.59
C GLN A 231 -25.70 13.98 -18.20
N VAL A 232 -24.69 14.51 -17.52
CA VAL A 232 -23.99 15.75 -17.86
C VAL A 232 -22.67 15.41 -18.56
N LEU A 233 -22.27 16.24 -19.53
CA LEU A 233 -20.95 16.15 -20.15
C LEU A 233 -19.86 16.24 -19.07
N PRO A 234 -18.98 15.24 -18.92
CA PRO A 234 -17.88 15.30 -17.97
C PRO A 234 -17.00 16.51 -18.23
N THR A 235 -16.59 17.20 -17.16
CA THR A 235 -15.67 18.34 -17.23
C THR A 235 -14.29 17.92 -16.76
N ALA A 236 -13.24 18.38 -17.45
CA ALA A 236 -11.88 18.07 -17.08
C ALA A 236 -11.58 18.49 -15.63
N PRO A 237 -10.94 17.62 -14.82
CA PRO A 237 -10.72 17.89 -13.40
C PRO A 237 -9.56 18.86 -13.19
N GLU A 238 -9.68 19.71 -12.16
CA GLU A 238 -8.63 20.57 -11.56
C GLU A 238 -7.71 21.31 -12.57
N ASN A 239 -8.14 22.48 -13.06
CA ASN A 239 -7.32 23.40 -13.89
C ASN A 239 -6.71 22.76 -15.15
N ARG A 240 -7.29 21.66 -15.64
CA ARG A 240 -6.91 21.06 -16.91
C ARG A 240 -7.77 21.62 -18.03
N ASP A 241 -7.19 21.59 -19.23
CA ASP A 241 -7.89 21.98 -20.43
C ASP A 241 -9.15 21.12 -20.62
N GLU A 242 -10.21 21.73 -21.16
CA GLU A 242 -11.42 21.01 -21.50
C GLU A 242 -11.15 19.90 -22.52
N TYR A 243 -11.95 18.83 -22.43
CA TYR A 243 -11.91 17.74 -23.39
C TYR A 243 -12.26 18.26 -24.78
N SER A 244 -11.41 17.98 -25.77
CA SER A 244 -11.67 18.36 -27.16
C SER A 244 -12.07 17.15 -27.99
N TYR A 245 -13.01 17.37 -28.90
CA TYR A 245 -13.48 16.42 -29.89
C TYR A 245 -13.41 17.05 -31.27
N GLU A 246 -12.73 16.39 -32.19
CA GLU A 246 -12.64 16.83 -33.58
C GLU A 246 -12.89 15.65 -34.52
N VAL A 247 -13.73 15.88 -35.53
CA VAL A 247 -13.99 14.88 -36.59
C VAL A 247 -12.84 14.91 -37.58
N THR A 248 -12.29 13.74 -37.89
CA THR A 248 -11.21 13.56 -38.87
C THR A 248 -11.75 12.89 -40.13
N GLU A 249 -10.93 12.78 -41.18
CA GLU A 249 -11.33 12.14 -42.45
C GLU A 249 -11.74 10.67 -42.27
N THR A 250 -11.14 9.98 -41.29
CA THR A 250 -11.30 8.54 -41.06
C THR A 250 -12.02 8.21 -39.74
N GLY A 251 -12.52 9.21 -39.02
CA GLY A 251 -13.17 9.02 -37.72
C GLY A 251 -13.16 10.28 -36.87
N PHE A 252 -12.53 10.23 -35.69
CA PHE A 252 -12.45 11.36 -34.76
C PHE A 252 -11.25 11.29 -33.82
N GLU A 253 -10.94 12.41 -33.17
CA GLU A 253 -9.95 12.53 -32.10
C GLU A 253 -10.60 13.01 -30.79
N LEU A 254 -10.21 12.39 -29.68
CA LEU A 254 -10.56 12.83 -28.31
C LEU A 254 -9.29 13.22 -27.56
N CYS A 255 -9.17 14.47 -27.12
CA CYS A 255 -7.97 14.93 -26.43
C CYS A 255 -8.22 15.31 -24.96
N ALA A 256 -7.22 15.04 -24.14
CA ALA A 256 -7.12 15.50 -22.76
C ALA A 256 -5.65 15.79 -22.40
N THR A 257 -5.41 16.37 -21.23
CA THR A 257 -4.05 16.74 -20.77
C THR A 257 -3.63 15.87 -19.60
N PHE A 258 -2.64 15.00 -19.79
CA PHE A 258 -2.19 14.03 -18.81
C PHE A 258 -0.89 14.47 -18.11
N SER A 259 -0.76 14.11 -16.84
CA SER A 259 0.39 14.51 -16.02
C SER A 259 1.59 13.57 -16.15
N LYS A 260 1.39 12.30 -16.51
CA LYS A 260 2.47 11.34 -16.81
C LYS A 260 2.08 10.45 -17.97
N SER A 261 3.05 9.93 -18.72
CA SER A 261 2.77 8.92 -19.74
C SER A 261 2.28 7.60 -19.12
N SER A 262 1.37 6.92 -19.81
CA SER A 262 0.93 5.57 -19.47
C SER A 262 1.08 4.67 -20.70
N GLU A 263 1.98 3.69 -20.58
CA GLU A 263 2.11 2.58 -21.51
C GLU A 263 1.58 1.33 -20.82
N GLN A 264 0.36 0.93 -21.16
CA GLN A 264 -0.16 -0.38 -20.80
C GLN A 264 0.12 -1.33 -21.96
N ASP A 265 0.67 -2.51 -21.66
CA ASP A 265 0.73 -3.62 -22.61
C ASP A 265 -0.71 -4.05 -22.95
N SER A 266 -1.29 -3.37 -23.93
CA SER A 266 -2.60 -3.68 -24.46
C SER A 266 -2.40 -4.88 -25.39
N TYR A 267 -2.61 -6.07 -24.84
CA TYR A 267 -2.68 -7.30 -25.61
C TYR A 267 -3.93 -7.23 -26.50
N TYR A 268 -3.83 -6.56 -27.65
CA TYR A 268 -4.93 -6.48 -28.60
C TYR A 268 -5.25 -7.87 -29.11
N SER A 269 -6.42 -8.38 -28.73
CA SER A 269 -7.13 -9.32 -29.58
C SER A 269 -7.80 -8.48 -30.66
N ARG A 270 -7.31 -8.57 -31.90
CA ARG A 270 -8.02 -7.97 -33.05
C ARG A 270 -9.48 -8.43 -32.99
N PRO A 271 -10.48 -7.53 -32.97
CA PRO A 271 -11.86 -7.93 -33.09
C PRO A 271 -12.02 -8.77 -34.35
N TYR A 272 -12.67 -9.93 -34.22
CA TYR A 272 -13.07 -10.75 -35.34
C TYR A 272 -13.93 -9.88 -36.27
N THR A 273 -13.44 -9.58 -37.48
CA THR A 273 -14.15 -8.76 -38.46
C THR A 273 -15.40 -9.50 -38.93
N LYS A 274 -16.52 -9.27 -38.25
CA LYS A 274 -17.84 -9.31 -38.90
C LYS A 274 -17.99 -7.98 -39.63
N GLU A 275 -18.39 -8.02 -40.89
CA GLU A 275 -18.92 -6.82 -41.56
C GLU A 275 -20.13 -6.35 -40.74
N PHE A 276 -19.96 -5.24 -40.02
CA PHE A 276 -21.08 -4.57 -39.38
C PHE A 276 -21.80 -3.75 -40.46
N GLU A 277 -23.12 -3.84 -40.52
CA GLU A 277 -23.94 -3.03 -41.45
C GLU A 277 -23.90 -1.53 -41.10
N THR A 278 -23.42 -1.20 -39.90
CA THR A 278 -23.29 0.15 -39.34
C THR A 278 -21.83 0.50 -39.10
N PRO A 279 -21.43 1.78 -39.24
CA PRO A 279 -20.06 2.20 -38.93
C PRO A 279 -19.70 1.89 -37.47
N THR A 280 -18.47 1.41 -37.22
CA THR A 280 -17.97 1.05 -35.88
C THR A 280 -16.53 1.51 -35.66
N ILE A 281 -16.14 1.71 -34.41
CA ILE A 281 -14.76 2.05 -34.03
C ILE A 281 -13.89 0.79 -34.08
N ILE A 282 -12.81 0.82 -34.85
CA ILE A 282 -11.91 -0.35 -35.04
C ILE A 282 -10.87 -0.48 -33.94
N ASN A 283 -10.48 0.63 -33.31
CA ASN A 283 -9.45 0.70 -32.27
C ASN A 283 -9.98 1.23 -30.92
N PRO A 284 -11.08 0.67 -30.37
CA PRO A 284 -11.76 1.25 -29.20
C PRO A 284 -10.96 1.15 -27.89
N ASP A 285 -10.04 0.18 -27.82
CA ASP A 285 -9.37 -0.20 -26.57
C ASP A 285 -7.99 0.45 -26.36
N ASN A 286 -7.50 1.26 -27.31
CA ASN A 286 -6.20 1.92 -27.15
C ASN A 286 -6.30 3.15 -26.25
N TRP A 287 -5.93 2.99 -24.98
CA TRP A 287 -5.88 4.05 -23.97
C TRP A 287 -4.47 4.35 -23.47
N ASN A 288 -3.44 4.05 -24.27
CA ASN A 288 -2.09 4.49 -23.99
C ASN A 288 -1.93 5.97 -24.35
N TYR A 289 -1.28 6.74 -23.48
CA TYR A 289 -1.11 8.19 -23.64
C TYR A 289 0.28 8.67 -23.23
N ALA A 290 0.75 9.72 -23.89
CA ALA A 290 1.97 10.43 -23.51
C ALA A 290 1.67 11.52 -22.46
N GLU A 291 2.72 11.98 -21.77
CA GLU A 291 2.64 13.15 -20.91
C GLU A 291 2.29 14.41 -21.74
N GLY A 292 1.45 15.28 -21.17
CA GLY A 292 0.98 16.50 -21.81
C GLY A 292 -0.37 16.32 -22.52
N ARG A 293 -0.67 17.22 -23.46
CA ARG A 293 -1.89 17.13 -24.26
C ARG A 293 -1.77 15.97 -25.24
N TYR A 294 -2.66 15.00 -25.13
CA TYR A 294 -2.67 13.80 -25.95
C TYR A 294 -4.05 13.58 -26.55
N CYS A 295 -4.09 13.22 -27.84
CA CYS A 295 -5.29 12.98 -28.62
C CYS A 295 -5.39 11.51 -29.00
N PHE A 296 -6.47 10.86 -28.60
CA PHE A 296 -6.80 9.50 -28.97
C PHE A 296 -7.51 9.50 -30.32
N GLU A 297 -6.80 9.09 -31.37
CA GLU A 297 -7.39 8.89 -32.68
C GLU A 297 -8.24 7.61 -32.70
N ARG A 298 -9.48 7.72 -33.20
CA ARG A 298 -10.44 6.62 -33.35
C ARG A 298 -10.87 6.52 -34.80
N VAL A 299 -10.61 5.37 -35.40
CA VAL A 299 -10.95 5.07 -36.80
C VAL A 299 -12.33 4.44 -36.85
N VAL A 300 -13.22 5.02 -37.64
CA VAL A 300 -14.59 4.55 -37.84
C VAL A 300 -14.73 3.98 -39.25
N LYS A 301 -15.20 2.75 -39.39
CA LYS A 301 -15.54 2.14 -40.68
C LYS A 301 -16.85 1.37 -40.63
#